data_AF-A0A7V7WY48-F1
#
_entry.id   AF-A0A7V7WY48-F1
#
_cell.length_a   1.000
_cell.length_b   1.000
_cell.length_c   1.000
_cell.angle_alpha   90.00
_cell.angle_beta   90.00
_cell.angle_gamma   90.00
#
_symmetry.space_group_name_H-M   'P 1'
#
loop_
_entity.id
_entity.type
_entity.pdbx_description
1 polymer ?
#
loop_
_entity_poly.entity_id
_entity_poly.type
_entity_poly.pdbx_seq_one_letter_code
_entity_poly.pdbx_strand_id
1 'polypeptide(L)'
;MTLLTFAQVVARYVFNYSFVWALELTGVMFAWLIFLGMSYGVRVGAHIGVDAAIRLLGRRAARAVGIVAASTCVAYAVLVTIGGTQYVRKMYDVGILMQDMPVAQWIPRLVLPLGFALLALRFLGVLWRLLRGDEVHLLGDEARDALELKADDDEAPR
;
A
#
# COMPACT_ATOMS: atom_id res chain seq x y z
N MET A 1 9.17 5.57 -11.98
CA MET A 1 8.65 6.92 -11.69
C MET A 1 9.77 7.93 -11.83
N THR A 2 10.69 7.99 -10.86
CA THR A 2 11.76 8.99 -10.77
C THR A 2 12.65 9.07 -12.01
N LEU A 3 13.15 7.94 -12.50
CA LEU A 3 13.98 7.90 -13.71
C LEU A 3 13.23 8.40 -14.95
N LEU A 4 11.94 8.06 -15.08
CA LEU A 4 11.11 8.46 -16.22
C LEU A 4 10.87 9.97 -16.21
N THR A 5 10.47 10.52 -15.06
CA THR A 5 10.23 11.96 -14.93
C THR A 5 11.53 12.75 -15.08
N PHE A 6 12.65 12.22 -14.56
CA PHE A 6 13.96 12.82 -14.74
C PHE A 6 14.39 12.83 -16.22
N ALA A 7 14.26 11.69 -16.91
CA ALA A 7 14.55 11.60 -18.33
C ALA A 7 13.67 12.55 -19.16
N GLN A 8 12.39 12.71 -18.79
CA GLN A 8 11.50 13.67 -19.44
C GLN A 8 11.96 15.12 -19.26
N VAL A 9 12.45 15.50 -18.08
CA VAL A 9 13.04 16.83 -17.83
C VAL A 9 14.29 17.03 -18.68
N VAL A 10 15.22 16.07 -18.68
CA VAL A 10 16.44 16.14 -19.50
C VAL A 10 16.11 16.25 -20.99
N ALA A 11 15.21 15.41 -21.50
CA ALA A 11 14.74 15.46 -22.89
C ALA A 11 14.20 16.84 -23.26
N ARG A 12 13.40 17.44 -22.37
CA ARG A 12 12.75 18.73 -22.61
C ARG A 12 13.73 19.88 -22.65
N TYR A 13 14.66 19.94 -21.70
CA TYR A 13 15.54 21.10 -21.56
C TYR A 13 16.84 20.99 -22.36
N VAL A 14 17.33 19.77 -22.62
CA VAL A 14 18.60 19.55 -23.35
C VAL A 14 18.33 19.30 -24.83
N PHE A 15 17.32 18.49 -25.16
CA PHE A 15 17.06 18.04 -26.53
C PHE A 15 15.84 18.72 -27.17
N ASN A 16 15.19 19.66 -26.45
CA ASN A 16 13.95 20.32 -26.87
C ASN A 16 12.85 19.33 -27.33
N TYR A 17 12.81 18.15 -26.73
CA TYR A 17 11.89 17.06 -27.05
C TYR A 17 11.10 16.65 -25.80
N SER A 18 9.82 16.35 -25.94
CA SER A 18 8.97 15.94 -24.81
C SER A 18 8.23 14.65 -25.11
N PHE A 19 8.33 13.68 -24.21
CA PHE A 19 7.54 12.46 -24.25
C PHE A 19 6.09 12.78 -23.89
N VAL A 20 5.17 12.71 -24.86
CA VAL A 20 3.73 12.96 -24.64
C VAL A 20 3.14 11.94 -23.65
N TRP A 21 3.52 10.67 -23.78
CA TRP A 21 3.06 9.57 -22.95
C TRP A 21 3.62 9.54 -21.52
N ALA A 22 4.68 10.31 -21.23
CA ALA A 22 5.39 10.15 -19.95
C ALA A 22 4.55 10.58 -18.75
N LEU A 23 3.65 11.56 -18.91
CA LEU A 23 2.72 11.96 -17.86
C LEU A 23 1.73 10.84 -17.53
N GLU A 24 1.10 10.26 -18.55
CA GLU A 24 0.14 9.17 -18.39
C GLU A 24 0.80 7.93 -17.77
N LEU A 25 2.00 7.53 -18.25
CA LEU A 25 2.73 6.42 -17.66
C LEU A 25 3.12 6.72 -16.21
N THR A 26 3.49 7.97 -15.91
CA THR A 26 3.82 8.37 -14.54
C THR A 26 2.58 8.26 -13.62
N GLY A 27 1.39 8.62 -14.10
CA GLY A 27 0.16 8.38 -13.35
C GLY A 27 -0.06 6.88 -13.06
N VAL A 28 0.18 6.03 -14.05
CA VAL A 28 0.05 4.57 -13.92
C VAL A 28 1.01 4.01 -12.88
N MET A 29 2.33 4.22 -13.01
CA MET A 29 3.23 3.60 -12.03
C MET A 29 3.02 4.18 -10.62
N PHE A 30 2.47 5.39 -10.48
CA PHE A 30 2.18 5.98 -9.16
C PHE A 30 1.02 5.28 -8.50
N ALA A 31 -0.06 5.01 -9.24
CA ALA A 31 -1.16 4.18 -8.78
C ALA A 31 -0.67 2.78 -8.35
N TRP A 32 0.17 2.15 -9.18
CA TRP A 32 0.79 0.85 -8.85
C TRP A 32 1.65 0.90 -7.59
N LEU A 33 2.44 1.95 -7.41
CA LEU A 33 3.23 2.16 -6.21
C LEU A 33 2.35 2.31 -4.97
N ILE A 34 1.28 3.10 -5.03
CA ILE A 34 0.37 3.32 -3.89
C ILE A 34 -0.32 2.01 -3.49
N PHE A 35 -0.94 1.32 -4.44
CA PHE A 35 -1.74 0.13 -4.13
C PHE A 35 -0.90 -1.05 -3.66
N LEU A 36 0.27 -1.27 -4.27
CA LEU A 36 1.21 -2.28 -3.79
C LEU A 36 1.86 -1.87 -2.46
N GLY A 37 2.21 -0.58 -2.33
CA GLY A 37 2.78 0.00 -1.12
C GLY A 37 1.84 -0.08 0.08
N MET A 38 0.53 0.10 -0.13
CA MET A 38 -0.48 -0.05 0.91
C MET A 38 -0.47 -1.47 1.50
N SER A 39 -0.42 -2.51 0.65
CA SER A 39 -0.32 -3.89 1.13
C SER A 39 0.98 -4.15 1.89
N TYR A 40 2.09 -3.55 1.45
CA TYR A 40 3.37 -3.66 2.15
C TYR A 40 3.38 -2.90 3.49
N GLY A 41 2.72 -1.74 3.58
CA GLY A 41 2.59 -0.98 4.81
C GLY A 41 1.92 -1.77 5.93
N VAL A 42 0.90 -2.57 5.60
CA VAL A 42 0.26 -3.51 6.55
C VAL A 42 1.22 -4.60 7.01
N ARG A 43 2.17 -5.04 6.17
CA ARG A 43 3.18 -6.04 6.54
C ARG A 43 4.18 -5.48 7.55
N VAL A 44 4.59 -4.23 7.39
CA VAL A 44 5.59 -3.58 8.26
C VAL A 44 4.96 -2.96 9.52
N GLY A 45 3.62 -2.84 9.56
CA GLY A 45 2.95 -2.24 10.71
C GLY A 45 3.00 -0.70 10.70
N ALA A 46 3.03 -0.09 9.51
CA ALA A 46 3.16 1.37 9.35
C ALA A 46 1.92 2.18 9.80
N HIS A 47 0.88 1.55 10.36
CA HIS A 47 -0.37 2.21 10.82
C HIS A 47 -0.30 2.64 12.30
N ILE A 48 0.83 3.27 12.66
CA ILE A 48 1.26 3.66 14.02
C ILE A 48 0.20 4.48 14.81
N GLY A 49 -0.63 5.27 14.12
CA GLY A 49 -1.60 6.16 14.76
C GLY A 49 -2.72 5.44 15.53
N VAL A 50 -3.18 4.29 15.03
CA VAL A 50 -4.18 3.47 15.73
C VAL A 50 -3.53 2.67 16.86
N ASP A 51 -2.25 2.35 16.73
CA ASP A 51 -1.51 1.58 17.72
C ASP A 51 -1.35 2.32 19.05
N ALA A 52 -1.08 3.62 19.01
CA ALA A 52 -0.99 4.44 20.22
C ALA A 52 -2.30 4.42 21.03
N ALA A 53 -3.45 4.49 20.36
CA ALA A 53 -4.77 4.43 20.99
C ALA A 53 -5.05 3.04 21.59
N ILE A 54 -4.66 1.96 20.91
CA ILE A 54 -4.86 0.58 21.37
C ILE A 54 -3.97 0.26 22.58
N ARG A 55 -2.77 0.84 22.69
CA ARG A 55 -1.86 0.63 23.83
C ARG A 55 -2.40 1.18 25.16
N LEU A 56 -3.33 2.13 25.13
CA LEU A 56 -4.00 2.65 26.33
C LEU A 56 -5.07 1.67 26.88
N LEU A 57 -5.48 0.68 26.08
CA LEU A 57 -6.50 -0.31 26.46
C LEU A 57 -5.85 -1.53 27.13
N GLY A 58 -6.58 -2.18 28.04
CA GLY A 58 -6.16 -3.46 28.61
C GLY A 58 -6.08 -4.58 27.55
N ARG A 59 -5.23 -5.60 27.76
CA ARG A 59 -4.95 -6.71 26.81
C ARG A 59 -6.19 -7.30 26.12
N ARG A 60 -7.29 -7.49 26.85
CA ARG A 60 -8.54 -8.07 26.31
C ARG A 60 -9.31 -7.09 25.42
N ALA A 61 -9.40 -5.82 25.82
CA ALA A 61 -10.09 -4.78 25.05
C ALA A 61 -9.32 -4.45 23.76
N ALA A 62 -7.99 -4.33 23.86
CA ALA A 62 -7.10 -4.13 22.71
C ALA A 62 -7.27 -5.23 21.65
N ARG A 63 -7.34 -6.50 22.07
CA ARG A 63 -7.57 -7.64 21.18
C ARG A 63 -8.96 -7.57 20.50
N ALA A 64 -10.01 -7.27 21.25
CA ALA A 64 -11.36 -7.17 20.70
C ALA A 64 -11.45 -6.05 19.64
N VAL A 65 -10.90 -4.87 19.94
CA VAL A 65 -10.84 -3.75 19.00
C VAL A 65 -10.02 -4.12 17.75
N GLY A 66 -8.88 -4.78 17.92
CA GLY A 66 -8.05 -5.25 16.81
C GLY A 66 -8.78 -6.24 15.89
N ILE A 67 -9.55 -7.17 16.45
CA ILE A 67 -10.37 -8.12 15.67
C ILE A 67 -11.45 -7.37 14.88
N VAL A 68 -12.18 -6.45 15.51
CA VAL A 68 -13.22 -5.65 14.85
C VAL A 68 -12.63 -4.80 13.73
N ALA A 69 -11.52 -4.11 14.00
CA ALA A 69 -10.81 -3.30 13.01
C ALA A 69 -10.34 -4.16 11.82
N ALA A 70 -9.60 -5.25 12.09
CA ALA A 70 -9.09 -6.14 11.05
C ALA A 70 -10.23 -6.76 10.23
N SER A 71 -11.32 -7.18 10.86
CA SER A 71 -12.49 -7.73 10.15
C SER A 71 -13.16 -6.70 9.23
N THR A 72 -13.27 -5.45 9.69
CA THR A 72 -13.82 -4.34 8.88
C THR A 72 -12.90 -4.02 7.70
N CYS A 73 -11.59 -4.02 7.91
CA CYS A 73 -10.60 -3.84 6.84
C CYS A 73 -10.67 -4.98 5.80
N VAL A 74 -10.80 -6.24 6.22
CA VAL A 74 -10.98 -7.37 5.31
C VAL A 74 -12.28 -7.20 4.51
N ALA A 75 -13.40 -6.90 5.18
CA ALA A 75 -14.69 -6.73 4.53
C ALA A 75 -14.63 -5.62 3.46
N TYR A 76 -14.08 -4.46 3.82
CA TYR A 76 -13.89 -3.35 2.89
C TYR A 76 -12.98 -3.73 1.71
N ALA A 77 -11.84 -4.38 1.99
CA ALA A 77 -10.91 -4.78 0.94
C ALA A 77 -11.54 -5.79 -0.03
N VAL A 78 -12.35 -6.73 0.45
CA VAL A 78 -13.10 -7.68 -0.39
C VAL A 78 -14.15 -6.95 -1.22
N LEU A 79 -14.92 -6.04 -0.63
CA LEU A 79 -15.92 -5.23 -1.35
C LEU A 79 -15.29 -4.46 -2.50
N VAL A 80 -14.15 -3.79 -2.25
CA VAL A 80 -13.45 -3.02 -3.28
C VAL A 80 -12.78 -3.93 -4.31
N THR A 81 -12.33 -5.12 -3.94
CA THR A 81 -11.81 -6.11 -4.90
C THR A 81 -12.90 -6.57 -5.88
N ILE A 82 -14.11 -6.83 -5.38
CA ILE A 82 -15.26 -7.22 -6.22
C ILE A 82 -15.70 -6.05 -7.11
N GLY A 83 -15.85 -4.85 -6.54
CA GLY A 83 -16.19 -3.64 -7.31
C GLY A 83 -15.11 -3.30 -8.35
N GLY A 84 -13.83 -3.46 -7.99
CA GLY A 84 -12.68 -3.21 -8.85
C GLY A 84 -12.59 -4.21 -10.01
N THR A 85 -12.88 -5.49 -9.78
CA THR A 85 -12.93 -6.49 -10.87
C THR A 85 -14.10 -6.23 -11.82
N GLN A 86 -15.27 -5.84 -11.31
CA GLN A 86 -16.39 -5.41 -12.14
C GLN A 86 -16.05 -4.16 -12.97
N TYR A 87 -15.36 -3.19 -12.36
CA TYR A 87 -14.93 -1.97 -13.04
C TYR A 87 -13.93 -2.28 -14.16
N VAL A 88 -12.91 -3.10 -13.90
CA VAL A 88 -11.93 -3.51 -14.92
C VAL A 88 -12.62 -4.29 -16.05
N ARG A 89 -13.56 -5.18 -15.72
CA ARG A 89 -14.32 -5.92 -16.74
C ARG A 89 -15.11 -4.99 -17.66
N LYS A 90 -15.79 -3.98 -17.11
CA LYS A 90 -16.46 -2.96 -17.94
C LYS A 90 -15.48 -2.21 -18.83
N MET A 91 -14.29 -1.87 -18.33
CA MET A 91 -13.25 -1.22 -19.14
C MET A 91 -12.71 -2.12 -20.26
N TYR A 92 -12.65 -3.43 -20.02
CA TYR A 92 -12.31 -4.41 -21.05
C TYR A 92 -13.38 -4.45 -22.14
N ASP A 93 -14.65 -4.57 -21.75
CA ASP A 93 -15.78 -4.65 -22.69
C ASP A 93 -15.92 -3.38 -23.56
N VAL A 94 -15.59 -2.22 -22.98
CA VAL A 94 -15.63 -0.92 -23.67
C VAL A 94 -14.46 -0.74 -24.66
N GLY A 95 -13.33 -1.42 -24.46
CA GLY A 95 -12.23 -1.46 -25.43
C GLY A 95 -11.51 -0.13 -25.68
N ILE A 96 -11.68 0.87 -24.81
CA ILE A 96 -11.01 2.18 -24.95
C ILE A 96 -9.49 2.03 -24.73
N LEU A 97 -8.72 2.82 -25.47
CA LEU A 97 -7.27 2.95 -25.34
C LEU A 97 -6.89 4.12 -24.42
N MET A 98 -5.67 4.09 -23.92
CA MET A 98 -5.05 5.23 -23.25
C MET A 98 -4.94 6.45 -24.16
N GLN A 99 -4.89 7.64 -23.55
CA GLN A 99 -5.00 8.89 -24.30
C GLN A 99 -3.75 9.13 -25.14
N ASP A 100 -2.58 8.86 -24.54
CA ASP A 100 -1.28 9.16 -25.14
C ASP A 100 -0.51 7.87 -25.49
N MET A 101 -1.09 6.69 -25.24
CA MET A 101 -0.49 5.39 -25.51
C MET A 101 -1.47 4.40 -26.16
N PRO A 102 -1.01 3.55 -27.10
CA PRO A 102 -1.81 2.49 -27.72
C PRO A 102 -1.97 1.28 -26.79
N VAL A 103 -2.25 1.52 -25.51
CA VAL A 103 -2.41 0.51 -24.47
C VAL A 103 -3.86 0.48 -24.03
N ALA A 104 -4.42 -0.73 -23.93
CA ALA A 104 -5.79 -0.90 -23.49
C ALA A 104 -5.95 -0.46 -22.02
N GLN A 105 -6.94 0.38 -21.78
CA GLN A 105 -7.11 1.14 -20.56
C GLN A 105 -7.48 0.27 -19.33
N TRP A 106 -7.86 -0.99 -19.55
CA TRP A 106 -8.13 -1.98 -18.49
C TRP A 106 -6.84 -2.53 -17.85
N ILE A 107 -5.72 -2.60 -18.60
CA ILE A 107 -4.45 -3.15 -18.12
C ILE A 107 -3.93 -2.36 -16.91
N PRO A 108 -3.83 -1.02 -16.98
CA PRO A 108 -3.30 -0.23 -15.86
C PRO A 108 -4.24 -0.22 -14.66
N ARG A 109 -5.54 -0.40 -14.90
CA ARG A 109 -6.59 -0.41 -13.88
C ARG A 109 -6.72 -1.73 -13.12
N LEU A 110 -6.07 -2.80 -13.60
CA LEU A 110 -5.95 -4.05 -12.84
C LEU A 110 -5.32 -3.87 -11.47
N VAL A 111 -4.52 -2.82 -11.29
CA VAL A 111 -3.93 -2.47 -10.00
C VAL A 111 -4.96 -2.34 -8.89
N LEU A 112 -6.17 -1.86 -9.20
CA LEU A 112 -7.20 -1.63 -8.21
C LEU A 112 -7.67 -2.96 -7.57
N PRO A 113 -8.23 -3.93 -8.33
CA PRO A 113 -8.59 -5.21 -7.74
C PRO A 113 -7.37 -5.97 -7.21
N LEU A 114 -6.21 -5.89 -7.85
CA LEU A 114 -5.01 -6.58 -7.41
C LEU A 114 -4.50 -6.06 -6.05
N GLY A 115 -4.41 -4.74 -5.90
CA GLY A 115 -3.95 -4.09 -4.68
C GLY A 115 -4.86 -4.38 -3.49
N PHE A 116 -6.18 -4.28 -3.69
CA PHE A 116 -7.15 -4.60 -2.63
C PHE A 116 -7.24 -6.10 -2.34
N ALA A 117 -7.02 -6.98 -3.32
CA ALA A 117 -6.94 -8.41 -3.06
C ALA A 117 -5.73 -8.74 -2.17
N LEU A 118 -4.56 -8.17 -2.47
CA LEU A 118 -3.36 -8.31 -1.64
C LEU A 118 -3.58 -7.74 -0.24
N LEU A 119 -4.23 -6.58 -0.13
CA LEU A 119 -4.59 -5.97 1.14
C LEU A 119 -5.51 -6.87 1.98
N ALA A 120 -6.55 -7.45 1.35
CA ALA A 120 -7.47 -8.38 1.99
C ALA A 120 -6.71 -9.60 2.54
N LEU A 121 -5.82 -10.20 1.76
CA LEU A 121 -4.99 -11.33 2.21
C LEU A 121 -4.11 -10.99 3.41
N ARG A 122 -3.53 -9.78 3.44
CA ARG A 122 -2.70 -9.33 4.56
C ARG A 122 -3.52 -9.13 5.83
N PHE A 123 -4.64 -8.44 5.75
CA PHE A 123 -5.52 -8.27 6.91
C PHE A 123 -6.16 -9.58 7.38
N LEU A 124 -6.44 -10.51 6.47
CA LEU A 124 -6.88 -11.86 6.83
C LEU A 124 -5.81 -12.58 7.67
N GLY A 125 -4.54 -12.44 7.30
CA GLY A 125 -3.42 -12.97 8.07
C GLY A 125 -3.25 -12.30 9.45
N VAL A 126 -3.57 -11.00 9.58
CA VAL A 126 -3.58 -10.29 10.87
C VAL A 126 -4.75 -10.77 11.74
N LEU A 127 -5.95 -10.87 11.16
CA LEU A 127 -7.15 -11.37 11.81
C LEU A 127 -6.94 -12.81 12.33
N TRP A 128 -6.33 -13.67 11.52
CA TRP A 128 -6.03 -15.05 11.91
C TRP A 128 -5.11 -15.13 13.14
N ARG A 129 -4.05 -14.31 13.17
CA ARG A 129 -3.14 -14.23 14.33
C ARG A 129 -3.85 -13.73 15.59
N LEU A 130 -4.67 -12.69 15.44
CA LEU A 130 -5.50 -12.14 16.52
C LEU A 130 -6.45 -13.18 17.12
N LEU A 131 -7.07 -14.00 16.27
CA LEU A 131 -8.00 -15.07 16.68
C LEU A 131 -7.30 -16.23 17.37
N ARG A 132 -6.10 -16.61 16.90
CA ARG A 132 -5.30 -17.69 17.50
C ARG A 132 -4.74 -17.33 18.88
N GLY A 133 -4.86 -16.06 19.27
CA GLY A 133 -4.46 -15.58 20.59
C GLY A 133 -2.96 -15.38 20.74
N ASP A 134 -2.20 -15.46 19.63
CA ASP A 134 -0.79 -15.08 19.59
C ASP A 134 -0.65 -13.66 20.17
N GLU A 135 0.42 -13.43 20.95
CA GLU A 135 0.72 -12.08 21.38
C GLU A 135 0.82 -11.21 20.13
N VAL A 136 -0.06 -10.23 20.11
CA VAL A 136 -0.13 -9.24 19.06
C VAL A 136 1.07 -8.33 19.27
N HIS A 137 2.23 -8.81 18.83
CA HIS A 137 3.34 -7.95 18.45
C HIS A 137 2.91 -7.27 17.14
N LEU A 138 1.89 -6.39 17.25
CA LEU A 138 1.50 -5.45 16.20
C LEU A 138 2.53 -4.33 16.08
N LEU A 139 3.41 -4.24 17.08
CA LEU A 139 4.47 -3.27 17.15
C LEU A 139 5.55 -3.66 16.15
N GLY A 140 5.65 -2.90 15.06
CA GLY A 140 7.00 -2.49 14.68
C GLY A 140 7.55 -1.81 15.93
N ASP A 141 8.48 -2.48 16.61
CA ASP A 141 9.27 -1.88 17.67
C ASP A 141 10.22 -0.84 17.04
N GLU A 142 9.84 -0.13 15.96
CA GLU A 142 10.66 0.92 15.32
C GLU A 142 11.06 1.99 16.33
N ALA A 143 10.22 2.25 17.34
CA ALA A 143 10.56 3.13 18.45
C ALA A 143 11.59 2.50 19.41
N ARG A 144 11.59 1.18 19.63
CA ARG A 144 12.60 0.49 20.45
C ARG A 144 13.87 0.23 19.64
N ASP A 145 13.79 -0.22 18.39
CA ASP A 145 14.89 -0.33 17.44
C ASP A 145 15.59 1.02 17.23
N ALA A 146 14.85 2.14 17.12
CA ALA A 146 15.44 3.47 17.04
C ALA A 146 16.08 3.93 18.36
N LEU A 147 15.54 3.50 19.51
CA LEU A 147 16.15 3.77 20.82
C LEU A 147 17.38 2.88 21.05
N GLU A 148 17.39 1.64 20.58
CA GLU A 148 18.53 0.72 20.62
C GLU A 148 19.64 1.20 19.69
N LEU A 149 19.33 1.62 18.46
CA LEU A 149 20.29 2.27 17.55
C LEU A 149 20.90 3.54 18.15
N LYS A 150 20.09 4.36 18.83
CA LYS A 150 20.58 5.56 19.50
C LYS A 150 21.45 5.23 20.72
N ALA A 151 21.10 4.18 21.46
CA ALA A 151 21.90 3.71 22.58
C ALA A 151 23.25 3.13 22.11
N ASP A 152 23.29 2.40 20.99
CA ASP A 152 24.52 1.90 20.37
C ASP A 152 25.42 3.05 19.86
N ASP A 153 24.84 4.10 19.26
CA ASP A 153 25.57 5.32 18.85
C ASP A 153 26.16 6.09 20.04
N ASP A 154 25.46 6.10 21.19
CA ASP A 154 25.93 6.76 22.42
C ASP A 154 27.01 5.91 23.17
N GLU A 155 27.05 4.59 22.97
CA GLU A 155 28.05 3.66 23.54
C GLU A 155 29.31 3.47 22.67
N ALA A 156 29.32 3.97 21.43
CA ALA A 156 30.48 3.88 20.55
C ALA A 156 31.69 4.67 21.11
N PRO A 157 32.86 4.03 21.34
CA PRO A 157 34.05 4.75 21.78
C PRO A 157 34.52 5.70 20.68
N ARG A 158 34.62 6.99 21.02
CA ARG A 158 35.14 8.06 20.14
C ARG A 158 36.58 7.84 19.71
#